data_AF-A0A952RLL2-F1
#
_entry.id   AF-A0A952RLL2-F1
#
_cell.length_a   1.000
_cell.length_b   1.000
_cell.length_c   1.000
_cell.angle_alpha   90.00
_cell.angle_beta   90.00
_cell.angle_gamma   90.00
#
_symmetry.space_group_name_H-M   'P 1'
#
loop_
_entity.id
_entity.type
_entity.pdbx_description
1 polymer ?
#
loop_
_entity_poly.entity_id
_entity_poly.type
_entity_poly.pdbx_seq_one_letter_code
_entity_poly.pdbx_strand_id
1 'polypeptide(L)'
;MSSSELEQHIKAGNLRRAASSLVVAYGSDVLATCVAMVRDRSAAEDLTQDVFGDAIRGLASYRGDAAPRTWLLSIARNRCIDYLRARKRDPWGGTLDEGAPDPDEHPDTTAFGSEWLADRSLVLRALDALAEGDRALVVLRFKNGLDYDELAHAFGLREGTVRMRVSRALARMRQVLELDTVRAPAAQPMSFGGAPPPRAAAAQPM
;
A
#
# COMPACT_ATOMS: atom_id res chain seq x y z
N MET A 1 -0.01 -2.09 21.67
CA MET A 1 -0.77 -3.28 22.07
C MET A 1 -0.13 -4.48 21.39
N SER A 2 0.23 -5.51 22.15
CA SER A 2 0.96 -6.66 21.60
C SER A 2 -0.02 -7.67 20.99
N SER A 3 0.37 -8.39 19.93
CA SER A 3 -0.43 -9.48 19.33
C SER A 3 -0.94 -10.49 20.39
N SER A 4 -0.18 -10.64 21.47
CA SER A 4 -0.50 -11.49 22.63
C SER A 4 -1.78 -11.08 23.37
N GLU A 5 -2.07 -9.77 23.51
CA GLU A 5 -3.26 -9.28 24.23
C GLU A 5 -4.55 -9.63 23.46
N LEU A 6 -4.50 -9.55 22.13
CA LEU A 6 -5.63 -9.90 21.28
C LEU A 6 -5.95 -11.40 21.37
N GLU A 7 -4.94 -12.25 21.27
CA GLU A 7 -5.10 -13.70 21.42
C GLU A 7 -5.65 -14.08 22.80
N GLN A 8 -5.23 -13.38 23.85
CA GLN A 8 -5.74 -13.59 25.20
C GLN A 8 -7.23 -13.25 25.31
N HIS A 9 -7.68 -12.15 24.70
CA HIS A 9 -9.09 -11.78 24.67
C HIS A 9 -9.94 -12.77 23.87
N ILE A 10 -9.40 -13.32 22.77
CA ILE A 10 -10.06 -14.36 21.99
C ILE A 10 -10.21 -15.63 22.83
N LYS A 11 -9.14 -16.12 23.46
CA LYS A 11 -9.16 -17.31 24.33
C LYS A 11 -10.09 -17.18 25.53
N ALA A 12 -10.20 -15.98 26.09
CA ALA A 12 -11.10 -15.69 27.21
C ALA A 12 -12.58 -15.51 26.79
N GLY A 13 -12.92 -15.65 25.51
CA GLY A 13 -14.29 -15.42 25.00
C GLY A 13 -14.73 -13.96 25.04
N ASN A 14 -13.82 -13.03 25.33
CA ASN A 14 -14.09 -11.59 25.43
C ASN A 14 -14.08 -10.94 24.04
N LEU A 15 -14.98 -11.40 23.16
CA LEU A 15 -15.02 -11.01 21.75
C LEU A 15 -15.11 -9.49 21.53
N ARG A 16 -15.83 -8.77 22.41
CA ARG A 16 -15.92 -7.30 22.37
C ARG A 16 -14.55 -6.63 22.57
N ARG A 17 -13.75 -7.12 23.53
CA ARG A 17 -12.39 -6.59 23.76
C ARG A 17 -11.45 -6.99 22.64
N ALA A 18 -11.52 -8.25 22.17
CA ALA A 18 -10.74 -8.71 21.02
C ALA A 18 -11.00 -7.86 19.77
N ALA A 19 -12.28 -7.56 19.48
CA ALA A 19 -12.68 -6.69 18.38
C ALA A 19 -12.08 -5.27 18.51
N SER A 20 -12.20 -4.66 19.68
CA SER A 20 -11.62 -3.34 19.95
C SER A 20 -10.10 -3.33 19.75
N SER A 21 -9.41 -4.34 20.30
CA SER A 21 -7.96 -4.50 20.12
C SER A 21 -7.56 -4.67 18.66
N LEU A 22 -8.37 -5.40 17.85
CA LEU A 22 -8.12 -5.61 16.43
C LEU A 22 -8.16 -4.28 15.65
N VAL A 23 -9.18 -3.46 15.92
CA VAL A 23 -9.36 -2.15 15.29
C VAL A 23 -8.24 -1.20 15.68
N VAL A 24 -7.92 -1.10 16.97
CA VAL A 24 -6.87 -0.20 17.46
C VAL A 24 -5.49 -0.60 16.94
N ALA A 25 -5.19 -1.90 16.88
CA ALA A 25 -3.88 -2.38 16.46
C ALA A 25 -3.66 -2.30 14.95
N TYR A 26 -4.69 -2.52 14.13
CA TYR A 26 -4.53 -2.76 12.69
C TYR A 26 -5.38 -1.85 11.80
N GLY A 27 -6.10 -0.87 12.34
CA GLY A 27 -6.94 0.06 11.57
C GLY A 27 -6.18 0.77 10.45
N SER A 28 -5.01 1.34 10.79
CA SER A 28 -4.13 2.01 9.83
C SER A 28 -3.62 1.05 8.75
N ASP A 29 -3.17 -0.15 9.13
CA ASP A 29 -2.66 -1.17 8.21
C ASP A 29 -3.74 -1.60 7.21
N VAL A 30 -4.97 -1.87 7.67
CA VAL A 30 -6.10 -2.26 6.81
C VAL A 30 -6.44 -1.13 5.85
N LEU A 31 -6.63 0.09 6.35
CA LEU A 31 -6.95 1.25 5.52
C LEU A 31 -5.87 1.51 4.47
N ALA A 32 -4.61 1.49 4.88
CA ALA A 32 -3.49 1.70 3.97
C ALA A 32 -3.41 0.58 2.92
N THR A 33 -3.78 -0.65 3.26
CA THR A 33 -3.88 -1.78 2.32
C THR A 33 -5.01 -1.55 1.32
N CYS A 34 -6.21 -1.18 1.79
CA CYS A 34 -7.36 -0.87 0.95
C CYS A 34 -7.05 0.26 -0.03
N VAL A 35 -6.45 1.37 0.44
CA VAL A 35 -6.03 2.49 -0.42
C VAL A 35 -5.03 2.04 -1.49
N ALA A 36 -4.04 1.23 -1.12
CA ALA A 36 -3.06 0.72 -2.09
C ALA A 36 -3.68 -0.25 -3.11
N MET A 37 -4.75 -0.94 -2.74
CA MET A 37 -5.44 -1.89 -3.61
C MET A 37 -6.41 -1.21 -4.57
N VAL A 38 -7.28 -0.33 -4.07
CA VAL A 38 -8.43 0.21 -4.84
C VAL A 38 -8.22 1.62 -5.37
N ARG A 39 -7.19 2.34 -4.89
CA ARG A 39 -6.80 3.69 -5.32
C ARG A 39 -7.92 4.74 -5.24
N ASP A 40 -8.90 4.50 -4.40
CA ASP A 40 -10.04 5.38 -4.15
C ASP A 40 -10.18 5.45 -2.63
N ARG A 41 -10.00 6.65 -2.07
CA ARG A 41 -9.98 6.83 -0.63
C ARG A 41 -11.35 6.56 -0.01
N SER A 42 -12.41 7.05 -0.63
CA SER A 42 -13.79 6.85 -0.16
C SER A 42 -14.11 5.36 -0.15
N ALA A 43 -13.87 4.67 -1.26
CA ALA A 43 -14.10 3.24 -1.33
C ALA A 43 -13.20 2.44 -0.37
N ALA A 44 -11.96 2.90 -0.13
CA ALA A 44 -11.06 2.25 0.82
C ALA A 44 -11.54 2.38 2.27
N GLU A 45 -12.12 3.52 2.65
CA GLU A 45 -12.70 3.72 3.98
C GLU A 45 -13.93 2.82 4.18
N ASP A 46 -14.82 2.75 3.20
CA ASP A 46 -15.97 1.84 3.22
C ASP A 46 -15.53 0.38 3.31
N LEU A 47 -14.56 -0.03 2.49
CA LEU A 47 -14.00 -1.39 2.54
C LEU A 47 -13.33 -1.68 3.87
N THR A 48 -12.68 -0.70 4.50
CA THR A 48 -12.08 -0.87 5.82
C THR A 48 -13.15 -1.21 6.86
N GLN A 49 -14.28 -0.51 6.84
CA GLN A 49 -15.41 -0.81 7.73
C GLN A 49 -15.96 -2.22 7.49
N ASP A 50 -16.15 -2.60 6.23
CA ASP A 50 -16.59 -3.95 5.84
C ASP A 50 -15.65 -5.05 6.35
N VAL A 51 -14.34 -4.82 6.23
CA VAL A 51 -13.29 -5.75 6.69
C VAL A 51 -13.38 -5.96 8.19
N PHE A 52 -13.49 -4.90 8.98
CA PHE A 52 -13.66 -5.05 10.43
C PHE A 52 -15.02 -5.67 10.79
N GLY A 53 -16.08 -5.36 10.04
CA GLY A 53 -17.39 -6.01 10.21
C GLY A 53 -17.31 -7.53 10.01
N ASP A 54 -16.63 -7.97 8.95
CA ASP A 54 -16.36 -9.39 8.69
C ASP A 54 -15.46 -10.02 9.74
N ALA A 55 -14.38 -9.34 10.11
CA ALA A 55 -13.46 -9.83 11.12
C ALA A 55 -14.18 -10.03 12.46
N ILE A 56 -15.02 -9.08 12.88
CA ILE A 56 -15.79 -9.19 14.12
C ILE A 56 -16.74 -10.39 14.10
N ARG A 57 -17.43 -10.63 12.97
CA ARG A 57 -18.27 -11.83 12.80
C ARG A 57 -17.43 -13.11 12.81
N GLY A 58 -16.24 -13.08 12.24
CA GLY A 58 -15.32 -14.21 12.13
C GLY A 58 -14.51 -14.51 13.40
N LEU A 59 -14.40 -13.57 14.34
CA LEU A 59 -13.57 -13.69 15.55
C LEU A 59 -13.91 -14.94 16.39
N ALA A 60 -15.20 -15.28 16.49
CA ALA A 60 -15.64 -16.47 17.24
C ALA A 60 -15.15 -17.78 16.61
N SER A 61 -14.87 -17.78 15.31
CA SER A 61 -14.40 -18.95 14.54
C SER A 61 -12.91 -18.92 14.23
N TYR A 62 -12.19 -17.90 14.70
CA TYR A 62 -10.75 -17.78 14.46
C TYR A 62 -10.00 -18.86 15.25
N ARG A 63 -9.31 -19.75 14.52
CA ARG A 63 -8.62 -20.92 15.08
C ARG A 63 -7.14 -20.69 15.42
N GLY A 64 -6.57 -19.55 15.05
CA GLY A 64 -5.14 -19.31 15.23
C GLY A 64 -4.24 -20.01 14.20
N ASP A 65 -4.79 -20.44 13.06
CA ASP A 65 -4.05 -21.09 11.97
C ASP A 65 -3.02 -20.15 11.29
N ALA A 66 -3.16 -18.84 11.48
CA ALA A 66 -2.24 -17.78 11.04
C ALA A 66 -2.29 -16.67 12.08
N ALA A 67 -1.29 -15.78 12.13
CA ALA A 67 -1.31 -14.63 13.05
C ALA A 67 -2.57 -13.76 12.81
N PRO A 68 -3.12 -13.09 13.85
CA PRO A 68 -4.35 -12.31 13.71
C PRO A 68 -4.26 -11.22 12.63
N ARG A 69 -3.08 -10.60 12.50
CA ARG A 69 -2.79 -9.62 11.47
C ARG A 69 -2.88 -10.22 10.07
N THR A 70 -2.25 -11.37 9.85
CA THR A 70 -2.24 -12.08 8.56
C THR A 70 -3.64 -12.54 8.17
N TRP A 71 -4.41 -13.05 9.14
CA TRP A 71 -5.82 -13.38 8.95
C TRP A 71 -6.66 -12.15 8.57
N LEU A 72 -6.52 -11.03 9.29
CA LEU A 72 -7.24 -9.79 8.99
C LEU A 72 -6.90 -9.23 7.61
N LEU A 73 -5.62 -9.22 7.23
CA LEU A 73 -5.17 -8.78 5.92
C LEU A 73 -5.66 -9.69 4.78
N SER A 74 -5.94 -10.96 5.07
CA SER A 74 -6.59 -11.88 4.11
C SER A 74 -8.04 -11.48 3.86
N ILE A 75 -8.77 -11.05 4.89
CA ILE A 75 -10.13 -10.50 4.75
C ILE A 75 -10.09 -9.22 3.91
N ALA A 76 -9.16 -8.30 4.22
CA ALA A 76 -8.96 -7.07 3.47
C ALA A 76 -8.68 -7.31 1.98
N ARG A 77 -7.76 -8.24 1.70
CA ARG A 77 -7.46 -8.69 0.33
C ARG A 77 -8.72 -9.16 -0.39
N ASN A 78 -9.50 -10.04 0.23
CA ASN A 78 -10.69 -10.62 -0.41
C ASN A 78 -11.70 -9.52 -0.76
N ARG A 79 -11.99 -8.63 0.20
CA ARG A 79 -12.90 -7.50 0.00
C ARG A 79 -12.43 -6.57 -1.12
N CYS A 80 -11.14 -6.23 -1.15
CA CYS A 80 -10.59 -5.40 -2.23
C CYS A 80 -10.68 -6.08 -3.60
N ILE A 81 -10.35 -7.38 -3.69
CA ILE A 81 -10.43 -8.13 -4.96
C ILE A 81 -11.88 -8.21 -5.45
N ASP A 82 -12.83 -8.48 -4.55
CA ASP A 82 -14.24 -8.58 -4.89
C ASP A 82 -14.79 -7.23 -5.38
N TYR A 83 -14.41 -6.13 -4.72
CA TYR A 83 -14.72 -4.77 -5.16
C TYR A 83 -14.17 -4.48 -6.56
N LEU A 84 -12.87 -4.74 -6.79
CA LEU A 84 -12.23 -4.50 -8.09
C LEU A 84 -12.88 -5.33 -9.21
N ARG A 85 -13.23 -6.58 -8.93
CA ARG A 85 -13.94 -7.46 -9.88
C ARG A 85 -15.37 -7.02 -10.15
N ALA A 86 -16.06 -6.47 -9.16
CA ALA A 86 -17.39 -5.90 -9.35
C ALA A 86 -17.31 -4.65 -10.23
N ARG A 87 -16.40 -3.72 -9.90
CA ARG A 87 -16.17 -2.49 -10.68
C ARG A 87 -15.80 -2.76 -12.13
N LYS A 88 -14.95 -3.76 -12.40
CA LYS A 88 -14.57 -4.14 -13.77
C LYS A 88 -15.71 -4.73 -14.60
N ARG A 89 -16.73 -5.32 -13.94
CA ARG A 89 -17.90 -5.90 -14.60
C ARG A 89 -19.01 -4.90 -14.85
N ASP A 90 -18.93 -3.71 -14.24
CA ASP A 90 -19.90 -2.64 -14.44
C ASP A 90 -19.59 -1.89 -15.75
N PRO A 91 -20.46 -1.98 -16.78
CA PRO A 91 -20.25 -1.29 -18.05
C PRO A 91 -20.30 0.24 -17.92
N TRP A 92 -20.86 0.76 -16.83
CA TRP A 92 -21.01 2.20 -16.56
C TRP A 92 -20.05 2.68 -15.45
N GLY A 93 -19.31 1.76 -14.83
CA GLY A 93 -18.30 2.05 -13.81
C GLY A 93 -17.08 2.69 -14.44
N GLY A 94 -16.90 4.00 -14.22
CA GLY A 94 -15.79 4.78 -14.76
C GLY A 94 -14.44 4.08 -14.59
N THR A 95 -13.67 4.09 -15.69
CA THR A 95 -12.22 3.84 -15.76
C THR A 95 -11.57 4.38 -14.50
N LEU A 96 -10.65 3.61 -13.88
CA LEU A 96 -9.85 4.00 -12.70
C LEU A 96 -9.79 5.52 -12.59
N ASP A 97 -10.67 6.09 -11.77
CA ASP A 97 -10.68 7.53 -11.57
C ASP A 97 -9.28 7.81 -11.02
N GLU A 98 -8.55 8.67 -11.73
CA GLU A 98 -7.25 9.15 -11.29
C GLU A 98 -7.50 10.09 -10.12
N GLY A 99 -8.04 9.55 -9.02
CA GLY A 99 -8.06 10.20 -7.73
C GLY A 99 -6.62 10.58 -7.43
N ALA A 100 -6.34 11.87 -7.57
CA ALA A 100 -5.04 12.44 -7.29
C ALA A 100 -4.59 11.92 -5.92
N PRO A 101 -3.30 11.54 -5.75
CA PRO A 101 -2.81 11.23 -4.43
C PRO A 101 -3.02 12.46 -3.55
N ASP A 102 -3.88 12.32 -2.54
CA ASP A 102 -4.04 13.36 -1.52
C ASP A 102 -2.67 13.55 -0.84
N PRO A 103 -2.07 14.75 -0.88
CA PRO A 103 -0.71 14.97 -0.39
C PRO A 103 -0.57 14.83 1.12
N ASP A 104 -1.69 14.86 1.86
CA ASP A 104 -1.63 15.01 3.30
C ASP A 104 -1.97 13.72 4.04
N GLU A 105 -1.00 13.33 4.88
CA GLU A 105 -1.12 12.68 6.20
C GLU A 105 -0.14 11.52 6.41
N HIS A 106 1.16 11.84 6.33
CA HIS A 106 2.06 11.52 7.43
C HIS A 106 2.45 12.83 8.12
N PRO A 107 2.57 12.90 9.46
CA PRO A 107 3.01 14.11 10.15
C PRO A 107 4.44 14.56 9.79
N ASP A 108 5.19 13.78 9.00
CA ASP A 108 6.59 14.02 8.67
C ASP A 108 6.87 14.39 7.19
N THR A 109 5.86 14.48 6.32
CA THR A 109 6.09 14.63 4.86
C THR A 109 5.97 16.04 4.28
N THR A 110 5.71 17.07 5.08
CA THR A 110 5.62 18.46 4.57
C THR A 110 6.94 19.05 4.05
N ALA A 111 8.05 18.29 4.09
CA ALA A 111 9.37 18.70 3.63
C ALA A 111 9.88 18.00 2.36
N PHE A 112 9.19 16.99 1.82
CA PHE A 112 9.68 16.19 0.69
C PHE A 112 8.86 16.47 -0.58
N GLY A 113 9.43 17.25 -1.51
CA GLY A 113 8.76 17.89 -2.65
C GLY A 113 8.21 17.00 -3.78
N SER A 114 7.95 17.63 -4.93
CA SER A 114 7.27 17.07 -6.12
C SER A 114 7.85 15.76 -6.67
N GLU A 115 9.14 15.49 -6.42
CA GLU A 115 9.83 14.27 -6.85
C GLU A 115 9.30 13.01 -6.13
N TRP A 116 8.96 13.10 -4.84
CA TRP A 116 8.40 11.98 -4.08
C TRP A 116 6.96 11.65 -4.54
N LEU A 117 6.16 12.67 -4.86
CA LEU A 117 4.82 12.50 -5.42
C LEU A 117 4.88 11.86 -6.82
N ALA A 118 5.87 12.23 -7.63
CA ALA A 118 6.10 11.63 -8.94
C ALA A 118 6.46 10.14 -8.82
N ASP A 119 7.40 9.78 -7.93
CA ASP A 119 7.80 8.40 -7.65
C ASP A 119 6.64 7.55 -7.12
N ARG A 120 5.82 8.12 -6.22
CA ARG A 120 4.62 7.45 -5.71
C ARG A 120 3.62 7.18 -6.84
N SER A 121 3.38 8.15 -7.73
CA SER A 121 2.47 7.98 -8.86
C SER A 121 2.94 6.87 -9.82
N LEU A 122 4.25 6.77 -10.06
CA LEU A 122 4.89 5.74 -10.88
C LEU A 122 4.68 4.35 -10.29
N VAL A 123 4.91 4.18 -8.98
CA VAL A 123 4.68 2.92 -8.28
C VAL A 123 3.21 2.51 -8.35
N LEU A 124 2.28 3.44 -8.15
CA LEU A 124 0.84 3.16 -8.24
C LEU A 124 0.42 2.73 -9.66
N ARG A 125 0.96 3.36 -10.71
CA ARG A 125 0.75 2.91 -12.10
C ARG A 125 1.33 1.52 -12.35
N ALA A 126 2.52 1.24 -11.83
CA ALA A 126 3.13 -0.08 -11.96
C ALA A 126 2.30 -1.18 -11.27
N LEU A 127 1.70 -0.88 -10.11
CA LEU A 127 0.74 -1.76 -9.44
C LEU A 127 -0.54 -1.98 -10.27
N ASP A 128 -0.97 -0.99 -11.04
CA ASP A 128 -2.14 -1.11 -11.91
C ASP A 128 -1.95 -2.03 -13.10
N ALA A 129 -0.71 -2.20 -13.55
CA ALA A 129 -0.38 -3.16 -14.60
C ALA A 129 -0.46 -4.63 -14.16
N LEU A 130 -0.70 -4.88 -12.86
CA LEU A 130 -0.81 -6.22 -12.28
C LEU A 130 -2.28 -6.66 -12.21
N ALA A 131 -2.50 -7.98 -12.37
CA ALA A 131 -3.76 -8.60 -12.00
C ALA A 131 -4.03 -8.40 -10.49
N GLU A 132 -5.30 -8.33 -10.09
CA GLU A 132 -5.69 -7.93 -8.73
C GLU A 132 -5.06 -8.83 -7.65
N GLY A 133 -4.94 -10.13 -7.94
CA GLY A 133 -4.29 -11.08 -7.05
C GLY A 133 -2.77 -10.90 -6.92
N ASP A 134 -2.07 -10.52 -7.99
CA ASP A 134 -0.63 -10.26 -7.95
C ASP A 134 -0.33 -8.89 -7.33
N ARG A 135 -1.20 -7.89 -7.56
CA ARG A 135 -1.17 -6.62 -6.83
C ARG A 135 -1.25 -6.84 -5.33
N ALA A 136 -2.21 -7.65 -4.88
CA ALA A 136 -2.35 -7.98 -3.46
C ALA A 136 -1.09 -8.63 -2.88
N LEU A 137 -0.42 -9.51 -3.62
CA LEU A 137 0.84 -10.13 -3.18
C LEU A 137 1.92 -9.08 -2.94
N VAL A 138 2.09 -8.15 -3.88
CA VAL A 138 3.09 -7.07 -3.76
C VAL A 138 2.74 -6.15 -2.58
N VAL A 139 1.49 -5.71 -2.48
CA VAL A 139 1.06 -4.83 -1.38
C VAL A 139 1.32 -5.50 -0.03
N LEU A 140 0.83 -6.72 0.17
CA LEU A 140 0.99 -7.41 1.45
C LEU A 140 2.47 -7.73 1.78
N ARG A 141 3.30 -8.03 0.77
CA ARG A 141 4.73 -8.30 0.97
C ARG A 141 5.54 -7.06 1.35
N PHE A 142 5.31 -5.94 0.66
CA PHE A 142 6.20 -4.77 0.74
C PHE A 142 5.63 -3.65 1.60
N LYS A 143 4.30 -3.49 1.64
CA LYS A 143 3.64 -2.51 2.49
C LYS A 143 3.37 -3.05 3.88
N ASN A 144 2.81 -4.26 3.96
CA ASN A 144 2.50 -4.88 5.24
C ASN A 144 3.64 -5.74 5.79
N GLY A 145 4.69 -6.01 5.02
CA GLY A 145 5.86 -6.74 5.50
C GLY A 145 5.61 -8.22 5.77
N LEU A 146 4.51 -8.80 5.24
CA LEU A 146 4.26 -10.24 5.40
C LEU A 146 5.36 -11.05 4.75
N ASP A 147 5.84 -12.09 5.43
CA ASP A 147 6.82 -13.00 4.84
C ASP A 147 6.17 -13.98 3.84
N TYR A 148 6.98 -14.81 3.19
CA TYR A 148 6.47 -15.73 2.16
C TYR A 148 5.56 -16.82 2.73
N ASP A 149 5.75 -17.22 3.99
CA ASP A 149 4.93 -18.22 4.67
C ASP A 149 3.58 -17.61 5.05
N GLU A 150 3.59 -16.40 5.63
CA GLU A 150 2.38 -15.65 5.92
C GLU A 150 1.56 -15.36 4.66
N LEU A 151 2.21 -15.01 3.55
CA LEU A 151 1.56 -14.85 2.25
C LEU A 151 1.01 -16.17 1.71
N ALA A 152 1.71 -17.29 1.93
CA ALA A 152 1.24 -18.61 1.54
C ALA A 152 -0.06 -18.95 2.28
N HIS A 153 -0.09 -18.70 3.59
CA HIS A 153 -1.29 -18.83 4.41
C HIS A 153 -2.42 -17.89 3.96
N ALA A 154 -2.12 -16.60 3.77
CA ALA A 154 -3.12 -15.60 3.38
C ALA A 154 -3.77 -15.86 2.01
N PHE A 155 -3.06 -16.53 1.10
CA PHE A 155 -3.55 -16.85 -0.24
C PHE A 155 -3.99 -18.30 -0.42
N GLY A 156 -3.77 -19.18 0.56
CA GLY A 156 -4.01 -20.62 0.43
C GLY A 156 -3.15 -21.27 -0.65
N LEU A 157 -1.89 -20.82 -0.80
CA LEU A 157 -0.95 -21.28 -1.82
C LEU A 157 0.28 -21.94 -1.17
N ARG A 158 1.06 -22.65 -1.96
CA ARG A 158 2.40 -23.11 -1.52
C ARG A 158 3.39 -21.96 -1.55
N GLU A 159 4.30 -21.89 -0.58
CA GLU A 159 5.33 -20.83 -0.50
C GLU A 159 6.12 -20.64 -1.80
N GLY A 160 6.54 -21.74 -2.45
CA GLY A 160 7.23 -21.68 -3.74
C GLY A 160 6.40 -21.04 -4.86
N THR A 161 5.08 -21.19 -4.83
CA THR A 161 4.16 -20.53 -5.77
C THR A 161 4.09 -19.02 -5.49
N VAL A 162 4.04 -18.63 -4.22
CA VAL A 162 4.07 -17.23 -3.80
C VAL A 162 5.35 -16.54 -4.26
N ARG A 163 6.52 -17.13 -3.99
CA ARG A 163 7.83 -16.58 -4.41
C ARG A 163 7.90 -16.34 -5.92
N MET A 164 7.46 -17.33 -6.70
CA MET A 164 7.40 -17.22 -8.16
C MET A 164 6.45 -16.10 -8.61
N ARG A 165 5.25 -16.00 -8.02
CA ARG A 165 4.29 -14.96 -8.38
C ARG A 165 4.78 -13.56 -8.02
N VAL A 166 5.36 -13.38 -6.83
CA VAL A 166 5.97 -12.11 -6.40
C VAL A 166 7.09 -11.72 -7.36
N SER A 167 8.00 -12.64 -7.70
CA SER A 167 9.08 -12.38 -8.65
C SER A 167 8.56 -11.92 -10.02
N ARG A 168 7.55 -12.60 -10.56
CA ARG A 168 6.91 -12.22 -11.83
C ARG A 168 6.20 -10.86 -11.77
N ALA A 169 5.51 -10.58 -10.67
CA ALA A 169 4.84 -9.31 -10.45
C ALA A 169 5.87 -8.15 -10.41
N LEU A 170 6.98 -8.33 -9.70
CA LEU A 170 8.06 -7.32 -9.66
C LEU A 170 8.73 -7.13 -11.02
N ALA A 171 8.93 -8.19 -11.80
CA ALA A 171 9.44 -8.08 -13.17
C ALA A 171 8.48 -7.28 -14.06
N ARG A 172 7.16 -7.50 -13.92
CA ARG A 172 6.14 -6.75 -14.65
C ARG A 172 6.11 -5.27 -14.25
N MET A 173 6.20 -4.97 -12.95
CA MET A 173 6.30 -3.60 -12.45
C MET A 173 7.54 -2.90 -12.99
N ARG A 174 8.70 -3.57 -12.98
CA ARG A 174 9.95 -3.04 -13.52
C ARG A 174 9.81 -2.64 -14.99
N GLN A 175 9.18 -3.47 -15.82
CA GLN A 175 8.93 -3.14 -17.23
C GLN A 175 8.12 -1.84 -17.38
N VAL A 176 7.10 -1.63 -16.54
CA VAL A 176 6.28 -0.40 -16.59
C VAL A 176 7.12 0.81 -16.19
N LEU A 177 7.91 0.68 -15.13
CA LEU A 177 8.78 1.75 -14.66
C LEU A 177 9.87 2.12 -15.68
N GLU A 178 10.46 1.13 -16.35
CA GLU A 178 11.47 1.34 -17.41
C GLU A 178 10.89 2.00 -18.68
N LEU A 179 9.63 1.71 -19.01
CA LEU A 179 8.96 2.37 -20.14
C LEU A 179 8.63 3.84 -19.84
N ASP A 180 8.35 4.18 -18.58
CA ASP A 180 8.09 5.56 -18.16
C ASP A 180 9.40 6.39 -18.08
N THR A 181 10.54 5.79 -17.67
CA THR A 181 11.83 6.50 -17.63
C THR A 181 12.37 6.84 -19.03
N VAL A 182 12.08 6.02 -20.05
CA VAL A 182 12.44 6.30 -21.45
C VAL A 182 11.58 7.44 -22.04
N ARG A 183 10.41 7.72 -21.45
CA ARG A 183 9.43 8.71 -21.94
C ARG A 183 9.57 10.10 -21.31
N ALA A 184 10.34 10.22 -20.23
CA ALA A 184 10.76 11.52 -19.70
C ALA A 184 11.85 12.12 -20.62
N PRO A 185 11.69 13.37 -21.13
CA PRO A 185 12.79 13.99 -21.86
C PRO A 185 13.99 14.08 -20.92
N ALA A 186 15.13 13.55 -21.35
CA ALA A 186 16.41 13.68 -20.67
C ALA A 186 16.57 15.14 -20.24
N ALA A 187 16.53 15.39 -18.93
CA ALA A 187 16.84 16.69 -18.38
C ALA A 187 18.21 17.08 -18.93
N GLN A 188 18.24 18.10 -19.80
CA GLN A 188 19.48 18.64 -20.31
C GLN A 188 20.35 19.02 -19.11
N PRO A 189 21.65 18.68 -19.09
CA PRO A 189 22.51 19.11 -17.99
C PRO A 189 22.48 20.64 -17.94
N MET A 190 21.94 21.18 -16.85
CA MET A 190 21.93 22.60 -16.54
C MET A 190 23.35 23.13 -16.63
N SER A 191 23.65 23.85 -17.72
CA SER A 191 24.91 24.56 -17.90
C SER A 191 24.92 25.73 -16.92
N PHE A 192 25.57 25.56 -15.77
CA PHE A 192 25.94 26.68 -14.90
C PHE A 192 27.11 27.45 -15.53
N GLY A 193 26.80 28.21 -16.57
CA GLY A 193 27.68 29.22 -17.15
C GLY A 193 27.31 30.59 -16.60
N GLY A 194 27.88 30.96 -15.46
CA GLY A 194 27.75 32.30 -14.87
C GLY A 194 29.05 32.69 -14.19
N ALA A 195 29.78 33.63 -14.80
CA ALA A 195 31.06 34.13 -14.31
C ALA A 195 30.97 34.64 -12.86
N PRO A 196 32.02 34.47 -12.03
CA PRO A 196 32.02 34.99 -10.68
C PRO A 196 32.05 36.53 -10.69
N PRO A 197 31.33 37.22 -9.79
CA PRO A 197 31.36 38.67 -9.70
C PRO A 197 32.75 39.17 -9.25
N PRO A 198 33.18 40.37 -9.68
CA PRO A 198 34.49 40.90 -9.32
C PRO A 198 34.55 41.30 -7.85
N ARG A 199 35.65 40.94 -7.18
CA ARG A 199 35.98 41.32 -5.79
C ARG A 199 36.08 42.85 -5.69
N ALA A 200 35.27 43.45 -4.82
CA ALA A 200 35.42 44.84 -4.43
C ALA A 200 36.75 45.04 -3.67
N ALA A 201 37.58 45.93 -4.20
CA ALA A 201 38.83 46.35 -3.61
C ALA A 201 38.59 47.16 -2.32
N ALA A 202 39.42 46.91 -1.31
CA ALA A 202 39.51 47.71 -0.10
C ALA A 202 39.93 49.15 -0.43
N ALA A 203 39.17 50.11 0.07
CA ALA A 203 39.58 51.50 0.17
C ALA A 203 39.73 51.85 1.66
N GLN A 204 40.97 51.99 2.12
CA GLN A 204 41.30 52.90 3.21
C GLN A 204 41.60 54.27 2.58
N PRO A 205 41.29 55.37 3.29
CA PRO A 205 42.37 56.33 3.46
C PRO A 205 42.45 56.94 4.87
N MET A 206 43.73 57.13 5.26
CA MET A 206 44.35 58.07 6.21
C MET A 206 43.92 58.10 7.67
#